data_AF-R2P1Q4-F1
#
_entry.id   AF-R2P1Q4-F1
#
_cell.length_a   1.000
_cell.length_b   1.000
_cell.length_c   1.000
_cell.angle_alpha   90.00
_cell.angle_beta   90.00
_cell.angle_gamma   90.00
#
_symmetry.space_group_name_H-M   'P 1'
#
loop_
_entity.id
_entity.type
_entity.pdbx_description
1 polymer ?
#
loop_
_entity_poly.entity_id
_entity_poly.type
_entity_poly.pdbx_seq_one_letter_code
_entity_poly.pdbx_strand_id
1 'polypeptide(L)'
;MEDYGLNRQQLFQLKRGTLEKRVNNYFKETHDGNGTIQLLLVLQVRDELCEGDFSLLLKDLVQYIFLHTRSSATMRRFYHYFAEYFDKKEWRLLSLKLFPAKNFITEKIKALYSQIVKEPLARLVES
;
A
#
# COMPACT_ATOMS: atom_id res chain seq x y z
N MET A 1 -9.38 -1.54 19.12
CA MET A 1 -9.63 -2.63 18.16
C MET A 1 -10.60 -3.66 18.74
N GLU A 2 -10.37 -4.15 19.96
CA GLU A 2 -11.28 -5.10 20.61
C GLU A 2 -12.69 -4.54 20.83
N ASP A 3 -12.79 -3.26 21.19
CA ASP A 3 -14.07 -2.53 21.36
C ASP A 3 -14.92 -2.49 20.07
N TYR A 4 -14.28 -2.67 18.91
CA TYR A 4 -14.93 -2.71 17.60
C TYR A 4 -15.29 -4.13 17.15
N GLY A 5 -15.04 -5.12 18.01
CA GLY A 5 -15.22 -6.53 17.68
C GLY A 5 -14.34 -6.97 16.52
N LEU A 6 -13.07 -6.54 16.53
CA LEU A 6 -12.01 -6.90 15.57
C LEU A 6 -10.86 -7.63 16.27
N ASN A 7 -11.17 -8.68 17.04
CA ASN A 7 -10.16 -9.58 17.61
C ASN A 7 -9.82 -10.74 16.65
N ARG A 8 -8.77 -11.52 16.97
CA ARG A 8 -8.30 -12.61 16.11
C ARG A 8 -9.39 -13.62 15.73
N GLN A 9 -10.21 -14.08 16.69
CA GLN A 9 -11.27 -15.05 16.39
C GLN A 9 -12.33 -14.43 15.46
N GLN A 10 -12.72 -13.20 15.73
CA GLN A 10 -13.72 -12.48 14.94
C GLN A 10 -13.26 -12.24 13.50
N LEU A 11 -11.97 -11.92 13.28
CA LEU A 11 -11.43 -11.73 11.94
C LEU A 11 -11.56 -12.98 11.05
N PHE A 12 -11.57 -14.19 11.63
CA PHE A 12 -11.66 -15.46 10.91
C PHE A 12 -13.08 -16.05 10.87
N GLN A 13 -13.97 -15.63 11.76
CA GLN A 13 -15.33 -16.18 11.85
C GLN A 13 -16.41 -15.29 11.24
N LEU A 14 -16.21 -13.96 11.23
CA LEU A 14 -17.21 -13.04 10.74
C LEU A 14 -17.35 -13.07 9.22
N LYS A 15 -18.57 -12.77 8.75
CA LYS A 15 -18.88 -12.62 7.32
C LYS A 15 -18.32 -11.31 6.77
N ARG A 16 -18.05 -11.27 5.46
CA ARG A 16 -17.51 -10.11 4.72
C ARG A 16 -18.19 -8.79 5.09
N GLY A 17 -19.51 -8.68 4.91
CA GLY A 17 -20.23 -7.43 5.17
C GLY A 17 -20.15 -6.95 6.63
N THR A 18 -20.02 -7.86 7.59
CA THR A 18 -19.81 -7.49 8.99
C THR A 18 -18.41 -6.94 9.22
N LEU A 19 -17.40 -7.55 8.61
CA LEU A 19 -16.02 -7.07 8.68
C LEU A 19 -15.88 -5.70 8.01
N GLU A 20 -16.44 -5.53 6.81
CA GLU A 20 -16.41 -4.26 6.08
C GLU A 20 -17.01 -3.12 6.93
N LYS A 21 -18.16 -3.36 7.55
CA LYS A 21 -18.80 -2.38 8.44
C LYS A 21 -17.93 -2.06 9.66
N ARG A 22 -17.41 -3.08 10.35
CA ARG A 22 -16.64 -2.90 11.59
C ARG A 22 -15.30 -2.21 11.34
N VAL A 23 -14.59 -2.59 10.28
CA VAL A 23 -13.31 -1.98 9.91
C VAL A 23 -13.52 -0.52 9.48
N ASN A 24 -14.57 -0.21 8.71
CA ASN A 24 -14.91 1.18 8.37
C ASN A 24 -15.22 2.01 9.62
N ASN A 25 -16.02 1.49 10.55
CA ASN A 25 -16.33 2.20 11.80
C ASN A 25 -15.08 2.43 12.64
N TYR A 26 -14.23 1.40 12.78
CA TYR A 26 -12.95 1.51 13.47
C TYR A 26 -12.10 2.64 12.90
N PHE A 27 -11.90 2.66 11.58
CA PHE A 27 -11.10 3.71 10.96
C PHE A 27 -11.73 5.09 11.08
N LYS A 28 -13.05 5.20 10.88
CA LYS A 28 -13.78 6.48 10.97
C LYS A 28 -13.69 7.11 12.35
N GLU A 29 -13.76 6.31 13.40
CA GLU A 29 -13.75 6.81 14.78
C GLU A 29 -12.33 7.07 15.27
N THR A 30 -11.38 6.19 14.95
CA THR A 30 -10.01 6.27 15.51
C THR A 30 -9.01 7.00 14.61
N HIS A 31 -9.31 7.11 13.31
CA HIS A 31 -8.40 7.58 12.27
C HIS A 31 -7.08 6.78 12.19
N ASP A 32 -7.05 5.56 12.76
CA ASP A 32 -5.86 4.74 12.79
C ASP A 32 -5.66 3.98 11.46
N GLY A 33 -4.95 4.63 10.54
CA GLY A 33 -4.54 4.02 9.29
C GLY A 33 -3.59 2.83 9.47
N ASN A 34 -2.74 2.82 10.50
CA ASN A 34 -1.76 1.75 10.69
C ASN A 34 -2.43 0.44 11.12
N GLY A 35 -3.28 0.50 12.14
CA GLY A 35 -4.05 -0.67 12.59
C GLY A 35 -5.02 -1.15 11.51
N THR A 36 -5.63 -0.22 10.74
CA THR A 36 -6.51 -0.59 9.63
C THR A 36 -5.78 -1.35 8.53
N ILE A 37 -4.58 -0.91 8.13
CA ILE A 37 -3.76 -1.65 7.15
C ILE A 37 -3.33 -3.02 7.68
N GLN A 38 -2.98 -3.14 8.97
CA GLN A 38 -2.64 -4.44 9.57
C GLN A 38 -3.84 -5.39 9.60
N LEU A 39 -5.04 -4.89 9.92
CA LEU A 39 -6.29 -5.66 9.87
C LEU A 39 -6.56 -6.18 8.46
N LEU A 40 -6.47 -5.32 7.46
CA LEU A 40 -6.75 -5.68 6.06
C LEU A 40 -5.73 -6.69 5.53
N LEU A 41 -4.45 -6.58 5.95
CA LEU A 41 -3.46 -7.61 5.65
C LEU A 41 -3.84 -8.97 6.24
N VAL A 42 -4.32 -9.02 7.48
CA VAL A 42 -4.80 -10.27 8.09
C VAL A 42 -5.99 -10.85 7.32
N LEU A 43 -6.88 -9.99 6.80
CA LEU A 43 -8.02 -10.44 5.99
C LEU A 43 -7.60 -10.96 4.61
N GLN A 44 -6.54 -10.42 4.00
CA GLN A 44 -5.93 -11.01 2.81
C GLN A 44 -5.35 -12.40 3.12
N VAL A 45 -4.63 -12.54 4.25
CA VAL A 45 -4.12 -13.85 4.68
C VAL A 45 -5.26 -14.84 4.91
N ARG A 46 -6.41 -14.39 5.41
CA ARG A 46 -7.61 -15.23 5.53
C ARG A 46 -8.13 -15.67 4.16
N ASP A 47 -8.21 -14.76 3.18
CA ASP A 47 -8.67 -15.06 1.82
C ASP A 47 -7.86 -16.19 1.18
N GLU A 48 -6.53 -16.16 1.38
CA GLU A 48 -5.60 -17.17 0.85
C GLU A 48 -5.69 -18.53 1.57
N LEU A 49 -6.10 -18.54 2.85
CA LEU A 49 -6.02 -19.74 3.70
C LEU A 49 -7.37 -20.39 3.99
N CYS A 50 -8.48 -19.71 3.75
CA CYS A 50 -9.82 -20.14 4.17
C CYS A 50 -10.81 -20.07 3.01
N GLU A 51 -11.85 -20.90 3.08
CA GLU A 51 -12.96 -20.82 2.14
C GLU A 51 -13.78 -19.54 2.39
N GLY A 52 -13.94 -18.74 1.33
CA GLY A 52 -14.73 -17.51 1.32
C GLY A 52 -14.22 -16.54 0.25
N ASP A 53 -14.98 -15.47 -0.01
CA ASP A 53 -14.56 -14.36 -0.86
C ASP A 53 -14.28 -13.15 0.03
N PHE A 54 -13.00 -12.90 0.28
CA PHE A 54 -12.45 -11.72 0.94
C PHE A 54 -11.48 -10.96 0.03
N SER A 55 -11.44 -11.28 -1.26
CA SER A 55 -10.57 -10.64 -2.22
C SER A 55 -10.90 -9.15 -2.33
N LEU A 56 -9.84 -8.33 -2.36
CA LEU A 56 -9.91 -6.87 -2.47
C LEU A 56 -10.86 -6.19 -1.46
N LEU A 57 -11.00 -6.77 -0.26
CA LEU A 57 -11.88 -6.24 0.78
C LEU A 57 -11.51 -4.81 1.15
N LEU A 58 -12.52 -3.93 1.17
CA LEU A 58 -12.38 -2.49 1.46
C LEU A 58 -11.35 -1.78 0.57
N LYS A 59 -11.36 -2.06 -0.73
CA LYS A 59 -10.44 -1.46 -1.71
C LYS A 59 -10.33 0.06 -1.59
N ASP A 60 -11.47 0.76 -1.58
CA ASP A 60 -11.50 2.23 -1.54
C ASP A 60 -10.90 2.78 -0.23
N LEU A 61 -11.06 2.07 0.89
CA LEU A 61 -10.47 2.46 2.16
C LEU A 61 -8.94 2.30 2.15
N VAL A 62 -8.44 1.20 1.59
CA VAL A 62 -6.99 0.98 1.41
C VAL A 62 -6.42 2.10 0.56
N GLN A 63 -7.05 2.38 -0.59
CA GLN A 63 -6.62 3.45 -1.48
C GLN A 63 -6.62 4.80 -0.75
N TYR A 64 -7.69 5.09 -0.01
CA TYR A 64 -7.80 6.33 0.77
C TYR A 64 -6.67 6.47 1.79
N ILE A 65 -6.41 5.43 2.59
CA ILE A 65 -5.35 5.46 3.60
C ILE A 65 -4.00 5.69 2.94
N PHE A 66 -3.68 4.94 1.88
CA PHE A 66 -2.40 5.04 1.20
C PHE A 66 -2.19 6.36 0.47
N LEU A 67 -3.22 6.95 -0.13
CA LEU A 67 -3.11 8.18 -0.93
C LEU A 67 -3.26 9.45 -0.09
N HIS A 68 -4.17 9.46 0.88
CA HIS A 68 -4.59 10.70 1.57
C HIS A 68 -4.07 10.86 3.00
N THR A 69 -3.52 9.81 3.62
CA THR A 69 -2.92 9.93 4.96
C THR A 69 -1.39 10.08 4.93
N ARG A 70 -0.78 10.49 6.05
CA ARG A 70 0.67 10.62 6.15
C ARG A 70 1.36 9.27 6.05
N SER A 71 2.40 9.18 5.21
CA SER A 71 3.21 7.96 5.05
C SER A 71 3.80 7.48 6.38
N SER A 72 3.53 6.25 6.76
CA SER A 72 4.04 5.62 7.99
C SER A 72 5.03 4.47 7.72
N ALA A 73 5.72 4.01 8.76
CA ALA A 73 6.58 2.83 8.67
C ALA A 73 5.77 1.55 8.38
N THR A 74 4.59 1.42 8.98
CA THR A 74 3.65 0.31 8.74
C THR A 74 3.22 0.25 7.28
N MET A 75 2.84 1.39 6.70
CA MET A 75 2.48 1.49 5.29
C MET A 75 3.64 1.06 4.40
N ARG A 76 4.85 1.60 4.64
CA ARG A 76 6.06 1.20 3.88
C ARG A 76 6.37 -0.29 4.00
N ARG A 77 6.15 -0.89 5.17
CA ARG A 77 6.43 -2.30 5.43
C ARG A 77 5.46 -3.21 4.66
N PHE A 78 4.18 -2.86 4.63
CA PHE A 78 3.13 -3.74 4.12
C PHE A 78 2.60 -3.37 2.74
N TYR A 79 3.02 -2.24 2.14
CA TYR A 79 2.43 -1.74 0.89
C TYR A 79 2.34 -2.82 -0.20
N HIS A 80 3.39 -3.65 -0.36
CA HIS A 80 3.49 -4.64 -1.44
C HIS A 80 2.34 -5.64 -1.48
N TYR A 81 1.76 -5.97 -0.32
CA TYR A 81 0.60 -6.88 -0.23
C TYR A 81 -0.68 -6.28 -0.81
N PHE A 82 -0.73 -4.95 -0.97
CA PHE A 82 -1.87 -4.23 -1.53
C PHE A 82 -1.66 -3.84 -2.99
N ALA A 83 -0.71 -4.43 -3.72
CA ALA A 83 -0.45 -4.04 -5.12
C ALA A 83 -1.69 -4.11 -6.02
N GLU A 84 -2.50 -5.16 -5.86
CA GLU A 84 -3.72 -5.38 -6.65
C GLU A 84 -4.87 -4.40 -6.31
N TYR A 85 -4.72 -3.64 -5.21
CA TYR A 85 -5.68 -2.61 -4.83
C TYR A 85 -5.52 -1.32 -5.65
N PHE A 86 -4.45 -1.19 -6.43
CA PHE A 86 -4.14 0.03 -7.16
C PHE A 86 -3.97 -0.25 -8.64
N ASP A 87 -4.41 0.70 -9.46
CA ASP A 87 -4.04 0.69 -10.86
C ASP A 87 -2.55 1.01 -11.03
N LYS A 88 -1.96 0.61 -12.17
CA LYS A 88 -0.52 0.80 -12.44
C LYS A 88 -0.03 2.23 -12.20
N LYS A 89 -0.86 3.23 -12.55
CA LYS A 89 -0.54 4.65 -12.36
C LYS A 89 -0.54 5.03 -10.88
N GLU A 90 -1.58 4.64 -10.15
CA GLU A 90 -1.72 4.90 -8.71
C GLU A 90 -0.62 4.22 -7.92
N TRP A 91 -0.30 2.96 -8.26
CA TRP A 91 0.76 2.19 -7.63
C TRP A 91 2.13 2.87 -7.75
N ARG A 92 2.43 3.42 -8.94
CA ARG A 92 3.66 4.20 -9.15
C ARG A 92 3.70 5.45 -8.29
N LEU A 93 2.60 6.21 -8.22
CA LEU A 93 2.50 7.39 -7.37
C LEU A 93 2.66 7.05 -5.89
N LEU A 94 2.09 5.92 -5.47
CA LEU A 94 2.18 5.44 -4.10
C LEU A 94 3.63 5.10 -3.72
N SER A 95 4.36 4.40 -4.60
CA SER A 95 5.78 4.12 -4.40
C SER A 95 6.62 5.40 -4.26
N LEU A 96 6.31 6.43 -5.06
CA LEU A 96 6.93 7.76 -4.95
C LEU A 96 6.69 8.41 -3.58
N LYS A 97 5.43 8.40 -3.13
CA LYS A 97 5.00 8.97 -1.84
C LYS A 97 5.55 8.22 -0.62
N LEU A 98 5.65 6.90 -0.69
CA LEU A 98 6.11 6.08 0.43
C LEU A 98 7.63 6.11 0.58
N PHE A 99 8.39 6.22 -0.51
CA PHE A 99 9.86 6.12 -0.51
C PHE A 99 10.56 7.32 -1.16
N PRO A 100 10.31 8.57 -0.72
CA PRO A 100 10.82 9.76 -1.39
C PRO A 100 12.37 9.76 -1.50
N ALA A 101 13.08 9.31 -0.47
CA ALA A 101 14.55 9.25 -0.48
C ALA A 101 15.10 8.25 -1.51
N LYS A 102 14.51 7.06 -1.65
CA LYS A 102 14.94 6.05 -2.64
C LYS A 102 14.73 6.56 -4.06
N ASN A 103 13.62 7.24 -4.29
CA ASN A 103 13.30 7.79 -5.61
C ASN A 103 14.20 8.97 -5.96
N PHE A 104 14.48 9.86 -4.99
CA PHE A 104 15.46 10.93 -5.18
C PHE A 104 16.84 10.41 -5.55
N ILE A 105 17.33 9.37 -4.86
CA ILE A 105 18.61 8.72 -5.19
C ILE A 105 18.58 8.11 -6.59
N THR A 106 17.49 7.41 -6.94
CA THR A 106 17.33 6.78 -8.26
C THR A 106 17.37 7.81 -9.38
N GLU A 107 16.66 8.93 -9.24
CA GLU A 107 16.66 10.00 -10.25
C GLU A 107 18.02 10.69 -10.35
N LYS A 108 18.72 10.92 -9.23
CA LYS A 108 20.09 11.45 -9.26
C LYS A 108 21.08 10.50 -9.94
N ILE A 109 20.99 9.19 -9.66
CA ILE A 109 21.83 8.18 -10.32
C ILE A 109 21.54 8.17 -11.83
N LYS A 110 20.27 8.14 -12.25
CA LYS A 110 19.91 8.20 -13.69
C LYS A 110 20.46 9.45 -14.38
N ALA A 111 20.32 10.62 -13.75
CA ALA A 111 20.85 11.87 -14.30
C ALA A 111 22.38 11.82 -14.46
N LEU A 112 23.09 11.29 -13.46
CA LEU A 112 24.54 11.12 -13.53
C LEU A 112 24.95 10.14 -14.64
N TYR A 113 24.25 9.01 -14.78
CA TYR A 113 24.48 8.07 -15.88
C TYR A 113 24.28 8.71 -17.26
N SER A 114 23.24 9.55 -17.44
CA SER A 114 23.04 10.25 -18.72
C SER A 114 24.18 11.22 -19.04
N GLN A 115 24.70 11.94 -18.05
CA GLN A 115 25.77 12.91 -18.23
C GLN A 115 27.13 12.25 -18.47
N ILE A 116 27.43 11.16 -17.76
CA ILE A 116 28.76 10.51 -17.82
C ILE A 116 28.86 9.51 -18.96
N VAL A 117 27.75 8.82 -19.30
CA VAL A 117 27.81 7.72 -20.27
C VAL A 117 27.17 8.11 -21.60
N LYS A 118 25.96 8.69 -21.62
CA LYS A 118 25.26 8.95 -22.89
C LYS A 118 25.75 10.18 -23.63
N GLU A 119 25.93 11.31 -22.95
CA GLU A 119 26.40 12.54 -23.61
C GLU A 119 27.79 12.40 -24.25
N PRO A 120 28.79 11.76 -23.60
CA PRO A 120 30.11 11.61 -24.20
C PRO A 120 30.12 10.63 -25.37
N LEU A 121 29.35 9.54 -25.29
CA LEU A 121 29.24 8.58 -26.39
C LEU A 121 28.52 9.17 -27.61
N ALA A 122 27.52 10.04 -27.42
CA ALA A 122 26.86 10.74 -28.52
C ALA A 122 27.83 11.69 -29.25
N ARG A 123 28.65 12.46 -28.51
CA ARG A 123 29.67 13.34 -29.10
C ARG A 123 30.77 12.59 -29.87
N LEU A 124 31.07 11.34 -29.50
CA LEU A 124 32.04 10.50 -30.19
C LEU A 124 31.52 9.90 -31.50
N VAL A 125 30.21 9.81 -31.69
CA VAL A 125 29.58 9.29 -32.92
C VAL A 125 29.34 10.41 -33.93
N GLU A 126 29.29 11.67 -33.48
CA GLU A 126 29.15 12.87 -34.33
C GLU A 126 30.49 13.47 -34.80
N SER A 127 31.63 12.93 -34.34
CA SER A 127 33.01 13.31 -34.73
C SER A 127 33.63 12.32 -35.71
#